data_AF-A0A3B1ALK1-F1
#
_entry.id   AF-A0A3B1ALK1-F1
#
_cell.length_a   1.000
_cell.length_b   1.000
_cell.length_c   1.000
_cell.angle_alpha   90.00
_cell.angle_beta   90.00
_cell.angle_gamma   90.00
#
_symmetry.space_group_name_H-M   'P 1'
#
loop_
_entity.id
_entity.type
_entity.pdbx_description
1 polymer ?
#
loop_
_entity_poly.entity_id
_entity_poly.type
_entity_poly.pdbx_seq_one_letter_code
_entity_poly.pdbx_strand_id
1 'polypeptide(L)'
;MNNLNHKVTQSWCLDNTNILVAGLGITGVSIIEYLLSRKLNFRVIDSRENPPNIERYQNRGFDIILGGLYEKHFVWADTILLSPGISENELVIKNARKNGKVILGDIALFLNEVKAPVVAITGSNGKSTVTSMMNSIAQHTDSNISIAGNIGIPALDTLQHKSDLYVLELSSFQLDTLDSMDFETSVILNLSEDHMDRYASFDDYCRSKLKLLSGNGNFILNYDDLVIQQYSDFYQDKENIIWFTLNEPSDKQIGITEINGDKWICTRENGTLVKLLNCAELNVIGEHNITNAMVALMISRLSGIDKTAIQTGLTQFEGLAHRSQLVKNKLGIRWINDSKATNIGATSAAILGLKNDTLILIMGGQSKGQDFSVLNSLITPNVKLIILFGEDAQKINGALKDEINRLVADNLESAVSIAKNNATTGDIVLFSPACASFDMFNNFEHRGVEYTNLVRDIN
;
A
#
# COMPACT_ATOMS: atom_id res chain seq x y z
N MET A 1 12.15 21.51 -20.95
CA MET A 1 11.10 22.33 -20.32
C MET A 1 9.76 21.81 -20.79
N ASN A 2 9.28 20.71 -20.19
CA ASN A 2 7.93 20.22 -20.42
C ASN A 2 7.04 20.85 -19.35
N ASN A 3 6.10 21.69 -19.77
CA ASN A 3 4.98 22.14 -18.95
C ASN A 3 4.03 20.96 -18.79
N LEU A 4 4.27 20.08 -17.82
CA LEU A 4 3.30 19.08 -17.38
C LEU A 4 2.82 19.50 -16.00
N ASN A 5 1.75 20.30 -15.99
CA ASN A 5 0.96 20.58 -14.80
C ASN A 5 -0.09 19.48 -14.69
N HIS A 6 -0.26 18.88 -13.51
CA HIS A 6 -1.47 18.11 -13.23
C HIS A 6 -2.68 19.00 -13.47
N LYS A 7 -3.62 18.50 -14.26
CA LYS A 7 -4.94 19.12 -14.36
C LYS A 7 -5.91 18.25 -13.61
N VAL A 8 -6.43 18.78 -12.51
CA VAL A 8 -7.71 18.32 -11.98
C VAL A 8 -8.73 18.55 -13.09
N THR A 9 -9.33 17.48 -13.62
CA THR A 9 -10.24 17.58 -14.76
C THR A 9 -11.62 18.14 -14.37
N GLN A 10 -11.87 18.34 -13.07
CA GLN A 10 -13.07 18.97 -12.54
C GLN A 10 -12.70 20.18 -11.67
N SER A 11 -13.20 21.36 -12.04
CA SER A 11 -13.18 22.53 -11.17
C SER A 11 -14.34 22.45 -10.18
N TRP A 12 -14.03 22.34 -8.90
CA TRP A 12 -15.00 22.52 -7.81
C TRP A 12 -14.53 23.65 -6.90
N CYS A 13 -15.47 24.32 -6.24
CA CYS A 13 -15.20 25.46 -5.38
C CYS A 13 -15.92 25.24 -4.04
N LEU A 14 -15.18 25.34 -2.94
CA LEU A 14 -15.74 25.18 -1.60
C LEU A 14 -16.34 26.49 -1.07
N ASP A 15 -15.99 27.63 -1.66
CA ASP A 15 -16.46 28.93 -1.19
C ASP A 15 -17.98 29.04 -1.33
N ASN A 16 -18.62 29.55 -0.27
CA ASN A 16 -20.08 29.72 -0.17
C ASN A 16 -20.90 28.42 -0.33
N THR A 17 -20.32 27.26 -0.04
CA THR A 17 -21.02 25.97 -0.03
C THR A 17 -21.23 25.45 1.40
N ASN A 18 -22.28 24.66 1.62
CA ASN A 18 -22.44 23.91 2.85
C ASN A 18 -21.55 22.66 2.80
N ILE A 19 -20.53 22.61 3.67
CA ILE A 19 -19.54 21.52 3.68
C ILE A 19 -19.84 20.56 4.82
N LEU A 20 -19.90 19.26 4.52
CA LEU A 20 -19.98 18.20 5.51
C LEU A 20 -18.74 17.31 5.45
N VAL A 21 -17.96 17.28 6.53
CA VAL A 21 -16.87 16.32 6.71
C VAL A 21 -17.44 15.05 7.31
N ALA A 22 -17.33 13.93 6.61
CA ALA A 22 -17.77 12.63 7.07
C ALA A 22 -16.57 11.79 7.54
N GLY A 23 -16.45 11.64 8.86
CA GLY A 23 -15.42 10.89 9.57
C GLY A 23 -14.38 11.77 10.26
N LEU A 24 -14.05 11.45 11.51
CA LEU A 24 -13.09 12.17 12.37
C LEU A 24 -11.80 11.36 12.64
N GLY A 25 -11.48 10.40 11.78
CA GLY A 25 -10.18 9.72 11.78
C GLY A 25 -9.02 10.67 11.44
N ILE A 26 -7.80 10.14 11.29
CA ILE A 26 -6.59 10.92 10.95
C ILE A 26 -6.81 11.80 9.71
N THR A 27 -7.38 11.25 8.64
CA THR A 27 -7.72 12.02 7.43
C THR A 27 -8.78 13.09 7.69
N GLY A 28 -9.78 12.79 8.52
CA GLY A 28 -10.83 13.75 8.89
C GLY A 28 -10.28 14.96 9.65
N VAL A 29 -9.35 14.72 10.57
CA VAL A 29 -8.58 15.77 11.27
C VAL A 29 -7.88 16.67 10.26
N SER A 30 -7.15 16.08 9.31
CA SER A 30 -6.42 16.84 8.28
C SER A 30 -7.35 17.70 7.39
N ILE A 31 -8.51 17.15 7.00
CA ILE A 31 -9.55 17.92 6.29
C ILE A 31 -10.06 19.09 7.15
N ILE A 32 -10.34 18.86 8.43
CA ILE A 32 -10.83 19.90 9.35
C ILE A 32 -9.80 21.02 9.50
N GLU A 33 -8.52 20.69 9.73
CA GLU A 33 -7.45 21.69 9.84
C GLU A 33 -7.31 22.49 8.54
N TYR A 34 -7.42 21.84 7.38
CA TYR A 34 -7.44 22.50 6.08
C TYR A 34 -8.60 23.51 5.97
N LEU A 35 -9.84 23.11 6.30
CA LEU A 35 -11.01 23.99 6.23
C LEU A 35 -10.92 25.17 7.22
N LEU A 36 -10.42 24.92 8.43
CA LEU A 36 -10.19 25.96 9.43
C LEU A 36 -9.16 26.98 8.95
N SER A 37 -8.07 26.54 8.32
CA SER A 37 -7.05 27.43 7.75
C SER A 37 -7.62 28.35 6.66
N ARG A 38 -8.66 27.89 5.94
CA ARG A 38 -9.39 28.63 4.90
C ARG A 38 -10.57 29.42 5.45
N LYS A 39 -10.86 29.33 6.75
CA LYS A 39 -12.02 29.97 7.41
C LYS A 39 -13.36 29.61 6.77
N LEU A 40 -13.49 28.36 6.33
CA LEU A 40 -14.72 27.84 5.74
C LEU A 40 -15.68 27.36 6.82
N ASN A 41 -16.99 27.46 6.56
CA ASN A 41 -18.03 26.93 7.43
C ASN A 41 -18.34 25.48 7.06
N PHE A 42 -18.35 24.60 8.04
CA PHE A 42 -18.61 23.18 7.82
C PHE A 42 -19.27 22.53 9.03
N ARG A 43 -19.74 21.29 8.83
CA ARG A 43 -20.14 20.36 9.88
C ARG A 43 -19.30 19.10 9.82
N VAL A 44 -19.18 18.41 10.94
CA VAL A 44 -18.53 17.10 11.02
C VAL A 44 -19.56 16.05 11.42
N ILE A 45 -19.55 14.90 10.77
CA ILE A 45 -20.36 13.74 11.15
C ILE A 45 -19.49 12.49 11.28
N ASP A 46 -19.67 11.70 12.32
CA ASP A 46 -19.01 10.40 12.49
C ASP A 46 -20.03 9.36 12.97
N SER A 47 -19.91 8.13 12.47
CA SER A 47 -20.80 7.03 12.84
C SER A 47 -20.59 6.56 14.28
N ARG A 48 -19.42 6.82 14.87
CA ARG A 48 -19.07 6.42 16.24
C ARG A 48 -19.57 7.45 17.25
N GLU A 49 -19.92 7.00 18.45
CA GLU A 49 -20.20 7.90 19.58
C GLU A 49 -18.93 8.57 20.11
N ASN A 50 -17.81 7.84 20.10
CA ASN A 50 -16.51 8.31 20.59
C ASN A 50 -15.44 8.10 19.50
N PRO A 51 -15.45 8.88 18.41
CA PRO A 51 -14.41 8.77 17.41
C PRO A 51 -13.07 9.30 17.96
N PRO A 52 -11.93 8.83 17.42
CA PRO A 52 -10.62 9.35 17.79
C PRO A 52 -10.56 10.86 17.54
N ASN A 53 -9.73 11.56 18.32
CA ASN A 53 -9.48 13.01 18.21
C ASN A 53 -10.68 13.94 18.52
N ILE A 54 -11.83 13.42 18.95
CA ILE A 54 -13.01 14.26 19.24
C ILE A 54 -12.72 15.37 20.27
N GLU A 55 -11.94 15.08 21.29
CA GLU A 55 -11.56 16.02 22.35
C GLU A 55 -10.84 17.26 21.82
N ARG A 56 -10.14 17.17 20.68
CA ARG A 56 -9.43 18.30 20.07
C ARG A 56 -10.37 19.38 19.54
N TYR A 57 -11.60 18.99 19.21
CA TYR A 57 -12.57 19.80 18.48
C TYR A 57 -13.81 20.19 19.28
N GLN A 58 -13.93 19.68 20.51
CA GLN A 58 -14.94 20.18 21.44
C GLN A 58 -14.78 21.70 21.58
N ASN A 59 -15.89 22.43 21.37
CA ASN A 59 -15.97 23.90 21.46
C ASN A 59 -15.19 24.70 20.39
N ARG A 60 -14.86 24.12 19.22
CA ARG A 60 -14.19 24.85 18.12
C ARG A 60 -15.12 25.66 17.20
N GLY A 61 -16.41 25.77 17.54
CA GLY A 61 -17.35 26.66 16.85
C GLY A 61 -17.99 26.10 15.58
N PHE A 62 -17.94 24.78 15.35
CA PHE A 62 -18.68 24.08 14.30
C PHE A 62 -19.44 22.88 14.87
N ASP A 63 -20.51 22.46 14.18
CA ASP A 63 -21.34 21.33 14.64
C ASP A 63 -20.62 20.00 14.44
N ILE A 64 -20.63 19.16 15.47
CA ILE A 64 -20.15 17.78 15.42
C ILE A 64 -21.30 16.84 15.74
N ILE A 65 -21.61 15.94 14.82
CA ILE A 65 -22.70 14.95 14.92
C ILE A 65 -22.08 13.56 15.09
N LEU A 66 -22.46 12.85 16.13
CA LEU A 66 -21.89 11.56 16.52
C LEU A 66 -22.97 10.48 16.62
N GLY A 67 -22.54 9.22 16.59
CA GLY A 67 -23.42 8.06 16.80
C GLY A 67 -24.27 7.66 15.58
N GLY A 68 -23.98 8.19 14.39
CA GLY A 68 -24.66 7.75 13.17
C GLY A 68 -24.45 8.67 11.96
N LEU A 69 -24.68 8.12 10.76
CA LEU A 69 -24.66 8.86 9.50
C LEU A 69 -26.07 9.32 9.12
N TYR A 70 -26.63 10.28 9.86
CA TYR A 70 -28.03 10.69 9.66
C TYR A 70 -28.25 11.50 8.37
N GLU A 71 -29.18 11.04 7.52
CA GLU A 71 -29.45 11.55 6.17
C GLU A 71 -29.68 13.08 6.10
N LYS A 72 -30.34 13.67 7.11
CA LYS A 72 -30.62 15.11 7.17
C LYS A 72 -29.36 15.99 7.01
N HIS A 73 -28.20 15.52 7.46
CA HIS A 73 -26.95 16.27 7.33
C HIS A 73 -26.35 16.18 5.93
N PHE A 74 -26.51 15.04 5.26
CA PHE A 74 -26.09 14.84 3.87
C PHE A 74 -26.98 15.63 2.90
N VAL A 75 -28.28 15.75 3.18
CA VAL A 75 -29.20 16.60 2.40
C VAL A 75 -28.85 18.08 2.52
N TRP A 76 -28.47 18.52 3.73
CA TRP A 76 -28.04 19.90 4.01
C TRP A 76 -26.75 20.28 3.26
N ALA A 77 -25.82 19.34 3.10
CA ALA A 77 -24.53 19.59 2.47
C ALA A 77 -24.67 19.83 0.95
N ASP A 78 -23.87 20.74 0.41
CA ASP A 78 -23.63 20.88 -1.03
C ASP A 78 -22.41 20.04 -1.44
N THR A 79 -21.39 20.05 -0.58
CA THR A 79 -20.15 19.25 -0.71
C THR A 79 -19.94 18.36 0.50
N ILE A 80 -19.66 17.09 0.26
CA ILE A 80 -19.35 16.08 1.27
C ILE A 80 -17.88 15.70 1.13
N LEU A 81 -17.11 15.88 2.18
CA LEU A 81 -15.70 15.50 2.28
C LEU A 81 -15.61 14.17 3.02
N LEU A 82 -15.44 13.10 2.26
CA LEU A 82 -15.56 11.72 2.72
C LEU A 82 -14.19 11.17 3.16
N SER A 83 -14.09 10.78 4.42
CA SER A 83 -12.93 10.04 4.91
C SER A 83 -12.90 8.63 4.29
N PRO A 84 -11.71 8.11 3.90
CA PRO A 84 -11.57 6.79 3.28
C PRO A 84 -12.17 5.62 4.10
N GLY A 85 -12.26 5.79 5.43
CA GLY A 85 -12.84 4.79 6.33
C GLY A 85 -14.36 4.62 6.19
N ILE A 86 -15.08 5.59 5.60
CA ILE A 86 -16.53 5.50 5.39
C ILE A 86 -16.81 4.97 3.99
N SER A 87 -17.82 4.10 3.87
CA SER A 87 -18.17 3.49 2.59
C SER A 87 -18.89 4.41 1.64
N GLU A 88 -18.40 4.52 0.41
CA GLU A 88 -19.21 5.07 -0.69
C GLU A 88 -20.46 4.23 -0.95
N ASN A 89 -20.43 2.95 -0.52
CA ASN A 89 -21.57 2.07 -0.62
C ASN A 89 -22.64 2.31 0.43
N GLU A 90 -22.39 3.14 1.45
CA GLU A 90 -23.40 3.56 2.42
C GLU A 90 -24.60 4.19 1.70
N LEU A 91 -25.81 3.82 2.14
CA LEU A 91 -27.04 4.25 1.48
C LEU A 91 -27.15 5.78 1.45
N VAL A 92 -26.75 6.46 2.53
CA VAL A 92 -26.78 7.93 2.61
C VAL A 92 -25.82 8.61 1.64
N ILE A 93 -24.66 8.00 1.36
CA ILE A 93 -23.69 8.51 0.38
C ILE A 93 -24.20 8.29 -1.04
N LYS A 94 -24.74 7.10 -1.33
CA LYS A 94 -25.39 6.80 -2.62
C LYS A 94 -26.54 7.75 -2.90
N ASN A 95 -27.38 8.02 -1.90
CA ASN A 95 -28.50 8.96 -2.03
C ASN A 95 -27.99 10.39 -2.26
N ALA A 96 -26.98 10.84 -1.53
CA ALA A 96 -26.38 12.15 -1.74
C ALA A 96 -25.85 12.30 -3.19
N ARG A 97 -25.10 11.31 -3.68
CA ARG A 97 -24.59 11.30 -5.06
C ARG A 97 -25.73 11.37 -6.09
N LYS A 98 -26.79 10.57 -5.92
CA LYS A 98 -27.98 10.59 -6.79
C LYS A 98 -28.71 11.94 -6.79
N ASN A 99 -28.66 12.66 -5.67
CA ASN A 99 -29.23 14.00 -5.54
C ASN A 99 -28.26 15.12 -5.99
N GLY A 100 -27.20 14.78 -6.72
CA GLY A 100 -26.27 15.75 -7.31
C GLY A 100 -25.32 16.42 -6.32
N LYS A 101 -25.16 15.86 -5.11
CA LYS A 101 -24.17 16.37 -4.14
C LYS A 101 -22.75 16.05 -4.60
N VAL A 102 -21.84 17.01 -4.39
CA VAL A 102 -20.41 16.82 -4.69
C VAL A 102 -19.79 15.99 -3.56
N ILE A 103 -19.10 14.90 -3.89
CA ILE A 103 -18.43 14.03 -2.90
C ILE A 103 -16.94 13.98 -3.26
N LEU A 104 -16.08 14.37 -2.33
CA LEU A 104 -14.63 14.48 -2.51
C LEU A 104 -13.90 13.81 -1.35
N GLY A 105 -12.71 13.28 -1.62
CA GLY A 105 -11.75 12.85 -0.59
C GLY A 105 -10.70 13.92 -0.28
N ASP A 106 -9.84 13.64 0.69
CA ASP A 106 -8.67 14.47 1.03
C ASP A 106 -7.70 14.65 -0.13
N ILE A 107 -7.50 13.61 -0.93
CA ILE A 107 -6.61 13.66 -2.10
C ILE A 107 -7.14 14.59 -3.18
N ALA A 108 -8.46 14.61 -3.40
CA ALA A 108 -9.06 15.56 -4.33
C ALA A 108 -8.76 16.99 -3.88
N LEU A 109 -8.98 17.27 -2.59
CA LEU A 109 -8.69 18.57 -1.98
C LEU A 109 -7.23 18.98 -2.15
N PHE A 110 -6.31 18.06 -1.87
CA PHE A 110 -4.88 18.27 -2.01
C PHE A 110 -4.49 18.62 -3.46
N LEU A 111 -4.99 17.85 -4.44
CA LEU A 111 -4.66 18.04 -5.86
C LEU A 111 -5.16 19.37 -6.43
N ASN A 112 -6.21 19.95 -5.84
CA ASN A 112 -6.71 21.26 -6.24
C ASN A 112 -5.77 22.41 -5.79
N GLU A 113 -4.95 22.19 -4.78
CA GLU A 113 -4.07 23.22 -4.21
C GLU A 113 -2.64 23.16 -4.75
N VAL A 114 -2.14 21.95 -5.05
CA VAL A 114 -0.75 21.79 -5.48
C VAL A 114 -0.54 22.11 -6.96
N LYS A 115 0.61 22.72 -7.24
CA LYS A 115 1.07 23.01 -8.61
C LYS A 115 2.33 22.22 -8.99
N ALA A 116 3.00 21.64 -7.99
CA ALA A 116 4.19 20.83 -8.22
C ALA A 116 3.81 19.43 -8.74
N PRO A 117 4.74 18.75 -9.42
CA PRO A 117 4.62 17.34 -9.79
C PRO A 117 4.16 16.42 -8.64
N VAL A 118 3.31 15.45 -8.94
CA VAL A 118 2.70 14.47 -8.06
C VAL A 118 2.83 13.09 -8.70
N VAL A 119 3.48 12.20 -7.96
CA VAL A 119 3.58 10.77 -8.23
C VAL A 119 2.54 10.07 -7.38
N ALA A 120 1.73 9.20 -7.99
CA ALA A 120 0.73 8.41 -7.29
C ALA A 120 1.09 6.92 -7.34
N ILE A 121 1.21 6.29 -6.17
CA ILE A 121 1.58 4.88 -6.02
C ILE A 121 0.41 4.11 -5.43
N THR A 122 -0.09 3.12 -6.17
CA THR A 122 -1.04 2.13 -5.66
C THR A 122 -0.62 0.69 -5.99
N GLY A 123 -1.44 -0.24 -5.53
CA GLY A 123 -1.25 -1.69 -5.63
C GLY A 123 -1.88 -2.38 -4.42
N SER A 124 -2.02 -3.70 -4.47
CA SER A 124 -2.42 -4.47 -3.28
C SER A 124 -1.30 -4.43 -2.23
N ASN A 125 -0.07 -4.72 -2.67
CA ASN A 125 1.11 -4.84 -1.82
C ASN A 125 2.28 -3.97 -2.32
N GLY A 126 3.29 -3.74 -1.45
CA GLY A 126 4.53 -3.02 -1.80
C GLY A 126 4.47 -1.49 -1.70
N LYS A 127 3.28 -0.87 -1.75
CA LYS A 127 3.07 0.60 -1.78
C LYS A 127 3.97 1.37 -0.80
N SER A 128 3.81 1.10 0.50
CA SER A 128 4.56 1.84 1.53
C SER A 128 6.04 1.54 1.53
N THR A 129 6.48 0.40 1.00
CA THR A 129 7.90 0.09 0.85
C THR A 129 8.49 0.98 -0.24
N VAL A 130 7.84 1.08 -1.40
CA VAL A 130 8.24 2.01 -2.48
C VAL A 130 8.22 3.45 -2.00
N THR A 131 7.13 3.87 -1.34
CA THR A 131 7.00 5.22 -0.78
C THR A 131 8.09 5.52 0.27
N SER A 132 8.49 4.54 1.08
CA SER A 132 9.58 4.70 2.05
C SER A 132 10.96 4.69 1.41
N MET A 133 11.16 3.92 0.32
CA MET A 133 12.37 4.03 -0.50
C MET A 133 12.47 5.42 -1.14
N MET A 134 11.36 5.98 -1.62
CA MET A 134 11.32 7.37 -2.09
C MET A 134 11.67 8.37 -0.98
N ASN A 135 11.20 8.14 0.25
CA ASN A 135 11.59 8.94 1.41
C ASN A 135 13.10 8.83 1.71
N SER A 136 13.68 7.63 1.61
CA SER A 136 15.13 7.42 1.76
C SER A 136 15.92 8.20 0.70
N ILE A 137 15.50 8.12 -0.57
CA ILE A 137 16.12 8.87 -1.68
C ILE A 137 15.98 10.38 -1.47
N ALA A 138 14.83 10.85 -0.98
CA ALA A 138 14.57 12.26 -0.70
C ALA A 138 15.56 12.88 0.30
N GLN A 139 16.15 12.08 1.20
CA GLN A 139 17.16 12.55 2.16
C GLN A 139 18.52 12.85 1.53
N HIS A 140 18.76 12.43 0.29
CA HIS A 140 20.04 12.55 -0.39
C HIS A 140 20.00 13.42 -1.65
N THR A 141 18.91 14.17 -1.85
CA THR A 141 18.75 15.10 -2.98
C THR A 141 18.50 16.51 -2.48
N ASP A 142 18.86 17.51 -3.28
CA ASP A 142 18.58 18.93 -3.01
C ASP A 142 17.12 19.32 -3.29
N SER A 143 16.36 18.44 -3.96
CA SER A 143 14.93 18.65 -4.24
C SER A 143 14.08 18.47 -2.99
N ASN A 144 13.13 19.37 -2.74
CA ASN A 144 12.18 19.21 -1.64
C ASN A 144 11.08 18.22 -2.03
N ILE A 145 11.20 16.98 -1.59
CA ILE A 145 10.23 15.92 -1.90
C ILE A 145 9.34 15.66 -0.67
N SER A 146 8.03 15.84 -0.83
CA SER A 146 7.05 15.50 0.19
C SER A 146 6.49 14.10 -0.04
N ILE A 147 6.54 13.28 1.01
CA ILE A 147 6.01 11.92 1.02
C ILE A 147 4.74 11.89 1.88
N ALA A 148 3.62 11.46 1.32
CA ALA A 148 2.33 11.52 2.01
C ALA A 148 1.30 10.49 1.50
N GLY A 149 0.09 10.54 2.07
CA GLY A 149 -1.09 9.82 1.58
C GLY A 149 -1.66 8.86 2.62
N ASN A 150 -1.87 7.61 2.23
CA ASN A 150 -2.55 6.58 3.02
C ASN A 150 -1.80 6.19 4.31
N ILE A 151 -0.46 6.27 4.30
CA ILE A 151 0.39 5.99 5.47
C ILE A 151 1.30 7.18 5.71
N GLY A 152 1.58 7.47 6.99
CA GLY A 152 2.43 8.58 7.40
C GLY A 152 1.64 9.87 7.49
N ILE A 153 2.10 10.90 6.78
CA ILE A 153 1.53 12.24 6.81
C ILE A 153 0.33 12.31 5.84
N PRO A 154 -0.86 12.76 6.28
CA PRO A 154 -1.98 13.05 5.38
C PRO A 154 -1.58 14.05 4.29
N ALA A 155 -2.10 13.90 3.07
CA ALA A 155 -1.68 14.74 1.94
C ALA A 155 -1.88 16.23 2.20
N LEU A 156 -3.02 16.63 2.77
CA LEU A 156 -3.33 18.03 3.07
C LEU A 156 -2.37 18.66 4.08
N ASP A 157 -1.81 17.88 5.01
CA ASP A 157 -0.87 18.40 6.03
C ASP A 157 0.46 18.83 5.39
N THR A 158 0.80 18.30 4.20
CA THR A 158 2.00 18.71 3.46
C THR A 158 1.88 20.06 2.77
N LEU A 159 0.68 20.64 2.67
CA LEU A 159 0.45 21.94 2.04
C LEU A 159 1.08 23.11 2.81
N GLN A 160 1.50 22.87 4.07
CA GLN A 160 2.19 23.87 4.89
C GLN A 160 3.57 24.23 4.35
N HIS A 161 4.16 23.36 3.53
CA HIS A 161 5.49 23.55 2.96
C HIS A 161 5.46 23.40 1.43
N LYS A 162 6.23 24.25 0.75
CA LYS A 162 6.39 24.15 -0.70
C LYS A 162 7.29 22.95 -1.00
N SER A 163 6.82 22.06 -1.88
CA SER A 163 7.61 20.92 -2.37
C SER A 163 7.84 21.05 -3.88
N ASP A 164 8.96 20.51 -4.33
CA ASP A 164 9.31 20.40 -5.75
C ASP A 164 8.70 19.13 -6.37
N LEU A 165 8.40 18.12 -5.54
CA LEU A 165 7.72 16.88 -5.91
C LEU A 165 6.89 16.36 -4.74
N TYR A 166 5.72 15.80 -5.02
CA TYR A 166 4.93 15.03 -4.06
C TYR A 166 4.90 13.56 -4.49
N VAL A 167 5.10 12.65 -3.55
CA VAL A 167 4.95 11.21 -3.75
C VAL A 167 3.86 10.70 -2.81
N LEU A 168 2.75 10.27 -3.39
CA LEU A 168 1.57 9.85 -2.66
C LEU A 168 1.41 8.32 -2.70
N GLU A 169 1.35 7.69 -1.52
CA GLU A 169 0.76 6.37 -1.40
C GLU A 169 -0.77 6.50 -1.39
N LEU A 170 -1.45 5.85 -2.34
CA LEU A 170 -2.91 5.89 -2.44
C LEU A 170 -3.54 4.51 -2.24
N SER A 171 -4.49 4.43 -1.31
CA SER A 171 -5.37 3.26 -1.17
C SER A 171 -6.47 3.26 -2.25
N SER A 172 -7.10 2.11 -2.48
CA SER A 172 -8.27 2.06 -3.36
C SER A 172 -9.42 2.92 -2.80
N PHE A 173 -9.55 3.04 -1.47
CA PHE A 173 -10.58 3.88 -0.86
C PHE A 173 -10.41 5.37 -1.15
N GLN A 174 -9.17 5.86 -1.20
CA GLN A 174 -8.89 7.24 -1.62
C GLN A 174 -9.18 7.43 -3.11
N LEU A 175 -8.84 6.43 -3.94
CA LEU A 175 -9.13 6.44 -5.38
C LEU A 175 -10.63 6.36 -5.69
N ASP A 176 -11.45 5.75 -4.83
CA ASP A 176 -12.91 5.69 -5.02
C ASP A 176 -13.53 7.10 -5.11
N THR A 177 -13.03 8.02 -4.29
CA THR A 177 -13.48 9.43 -4.25
C THR A 177 -12.83 10.33 -5.31
N LEU A 178 -11.99 9.77 -6.17
CA LEU A 178 -11.35 10.46 -7.29
C LEU A 178 -12.02 10.02 -8.60
N ASP A 179 -12.36 10.96 -9.47
CA ASP A 179 -12.94 10.64 -10.78
C ASP A 179 -11.85 10.36 -11.83
N SER A 180 -11.14 11.41 -12.23
CA SER A 180 -10.04 11.37 -13.20
C SER A 180 -8.97 12.37 -12.78
N MET A 181 -7.71 11.96 -12.83
CA MET A 181 -6.58 12.79 -12.43
C MET A 181 -5.38 12.52 -13.34
N ASP A 182 -4.72 13.59 -13.72
CA ASP A 182 -3.51 13.53 -14.55
C ASP A 182 -2.28 13.66 -13.64
N PHE A 183 -1.77 12.54 -13.12
CA PHE A 183 -0.52 12.47 -12.37
C PHE A 183 0.69 12.50 -13.31
N GLU A 184 1.84 12.95 -12.80
CA GLU A 184 3.11 13.05 -13.56
C GLU A 184 3.66 11.65 -13.74
N THR A 185 3.50 10.83 -12.71
CA THR A 185 3.74 9.40 -12.75
C THR A 185 2.68 8.67 -11.94
N SER A 186 2.00 7.73 -12.57
CA SER A 186 1.06 6.80 -11.94
C SER A 186 1.68 5.41 -11.88
N VAL A 187 1.61 4.77 -10.72
CA VAL A 187 2.23 3.48 -10.47
C VAL A 187 1.21 2.48 -9.96
N ILE A 188 1.13 1.32 -10.59
CA ILE A 188 0.36 0.17 -10.11
C ILE A 188 1.31 -1.00 -9.93
N LEU A 189 1.60 -1.34 -8.67
CA LEU A 189 2.59 -2.34 -8.31
C LEU A 189 2.13 -3.79 -8.56
N ASN A 190 0.88 -4.08 -8.24
CA ASN A 190 0.26 -5.40 -8.38
C ASN A 190 -1.23 -5.31 -8.03
N LEU A 191 -2.00 -6.29 -8.51
CA LEU A 191 -3.41 -6.47 -8.21
C LEU A 191 -3.69 -7.90 -7.74
N SER A 192 -4.06 -8.02 -6.47
CA SER A 192 -4.48 -9.28 -5.83
C SER A 192 -5.65 -9.00 -4.87
N GLU A 193 -6.46 -10.03 -4.58
CA GLU A 193 -7.59 -9.90 -3.65
C GLU A 193 -7.16 -9.27 -2.31
N ASP A 194 -7.87 -8.22 -1.93
CA ASP A 194 -7.80 -7.57 -0.62
C ASP A 194 -9.10 -6.77 -0.44
N HIS A 195 -9.50 -6.51 0.80
CA HIS A 195 -10.69 -5.71 1.11
C HIS A 195 -12.01 -6.22 0.46
N MET A 196 -12.20 -7.54 0.37
CA MET A 196 -13.44 -8.14 -0.18
C MET A 196 -14.68 -7.89 0.71
N ASP A 197 -14.49 -7.39 1.92
CA ASP A 197 -15.53 -6.84 2.80
C ASP A 197 -16.09 -5.49 2.32
N ARG A 198 -15.35 -4.79 1.44
CA ARG A 198 -15.69 -3.44 0.95
C ARG A 198 -16.23 -3.41 -0.48
N TYR A 199 -15.72 -4.29 -1.34
CA TYR A 199 -16.05 -4.34 -2.76
C TYR A 199 -17.00 -5.49 -3.05
N ALA A 200 -17.93 -5.28 -3.99
CA ALA A 200 -18.87 -6.33 -4.40
C ALA A 200 -18.17 -7.45 -5.20
N SER A 201 -17.04 -7.12 -5.83
CA SER A 201 -16.21 -8.07 -6.58
C SER A 201 -14.74 -7.64 -6.59
N PHE A 202 -13.85 -8.58 -6.92
CA PHE A 202 -12.44 -8.26 -7.18
C PHE A 202 -12.27 -7.31 -8.38
N ASP A 203 -13.15 -7.39 -9.39
CA ASP A 203 -13.14 -6.47 -10.53
C ASP A 203 -13.38 -5.01 -10.09
N ASP A 204 -14.33 -4.77 -9.17
CA ASP A 204 -14.58 -3.43 -8.63
C ASP A 204 -13.35 -2.87 -7.89
N TYR A 205 -12.65 -3.73 -7.13
CA TYR A 205 -11.40 -3.35 -6.47
C TYR A 205 -10.29 -2.98 -7.46
N CYS A 206 -10.12 -3.79 -8.51
CA CYS A 206 -9.15 -3.51 -9.57
C CYS A 206 -9.48 -2.20 -10.29
N ARG A 207 -10.74 -1.98 -10.69
CA ARG A 207 -11.19 -0.75 -11.35
C ARG A 207 -10.94 0.50 -10.51
N SER A 208 -11.12 0.41 -9.20
CA SER A 208 -10.77 1.51 -8.28
C SER A 208 -9.30 1.92 -8.41
N LYS A 209 -8.38 0.95 -8.46
CA LYS A 209 -6.94 1.22 -8.62
C LYS A 209 -6.56 1.69 -10.02
N LEU A 210 -7.22 1.17 -11.05
CA LEU A 210 -6.98 1.51 -12.45
C LEU A 210 -7.38 2.96 -12.79
N LYS A 211 -8.12 3.66 -11.92
CA LYS A 211 -8.36 5.11 -12.06
C LYS A 211 -7.08 5.94 -12.17
N LEU A 212 -5.95 5.46 -11.63
CA LEU A 212 -4.65 6.09 -11.82
C LEU A 212 -4.20 6.15 -13.28
N LEU A 213 -4.79 5.35 -14.17
CA LEU A 213 -4.48 5.31 -15.59
C LEU A 213 -5.32 6.29 -16.41
N SER A 214 -6.14 7.14 -15.78
CA SER A 214 -7.02 8.09 -16.48
C SER A 214 -6.26 9.25 -17.16
N GLY A 215 -5.10 9.66 -16.64
CA GLY A 215 -4.27 10.75 -17.16
C GLY A 215 -3.43 10.45 -18.41
N ASN A 216 -2.48 11.34 -18.71
CA ASN A 216 -1.53 11.25 -19.83
C ASN A 216 -0.05 11.33 -19.41
N GLY A 217 0.23 11.38 -18.10
CA GLY A 217 1.60 11.30 -17.58
C GLY A 217 2.30 9.96 -17.83
N ASN A 218 3.33 9.68 -17.04
CA ASN A 218 4.07 8.42 -17.11
C ASN A 218 3.32 7.31 -16.34
N PHE A 219 3.41 6.08 -16.82
CA PHE A 219 2.82 4.92 -16.15
C PHE A 219 3.91 3.90 -15.84
N ILE A 220 4.01 3.45 -14.59
CA ILE A 220 4.87 2.34 -14.19
C ILE A 220 4.00 1.16 -13.80
N LEU A 221 4.05 0.09 -14.60
CA LEU A 221 3.19 -1.08 -14.47
C LEU A 221 4.01 -2.36 -14.34
N ASN A 222 3.47 -3.34 -13.61
CA ASN A 222 4.09 -4.65 -13.45
C ASN A 222 3.82 -5.53 -14.66
N TYR A 223 4.86 -5.89 -15.40
CA TYR A 223 4.74 -6.77 -16.57
C TYR A 223 4.35 -8.19 -16.18
N ASP A 224 4.84 -8.65 -15.02
CA ASP A 224 4.68 -10.03 -14.57
C ASP A 224 3.33 -10.26 -13.85
N ASP A 225 2.54 -9.21 -13.63
CA ASP A 225 1.23 -9.30 -12.99
C ASP A 225 0.13 -9.61 -14.01
N LEU A 226 -0.31 -10.88 -14.03
CA LEU A 226 -1.34 -11.38 -14.95
C LEU A 226 -2.70 -10.68 -14.79
N VAL A 227 -3.01 -10.13 -13.61
CA VAL A 227 -4.26 -9.40 -13.40
C VAL A 227 -4.15 -8.04 -14.10
N ILE A 228 -3.04 -7.32 -13.96
CA ILE A 228 -2.80 -6.07 -14.72
C ILE A 228 -2.86 -6.34 -16.24
N GLN A 229 -2.34 -7.47 -16.71
CA GLN A 229 -2.41 -7.84 -18.14
C GLN A 229 -3.86 -7.98 -18.66
N GLN A 230 -4.81 -8.39 -17.81
CA GLN A 230 -6.22 -8.53 -18.19
C GLN A 230 -6.94 -7.18 -18.41
N TYR A 231 -6.38 -6.08 -17.90
CA TYR A 231 -6.97 -4.75 -17.99
C TYR A 231 -6.31 -3.89 -19.08
N SER A 232 -5.85 -4.51 -20.17
CA SER A 232 -5.20 -3.81 -21.30
C SER A 232 -6.02 -2.64 -21.85
N ASP A 233 -7.34 -2.72 -21.81
CA ASP A 233 -8.24 -1.64 -22.25
C ASP A 233 -8.02 -0.31 -21.51
N PHE A 234 -7.46 -0.34 -20.29
CA PHE A 234 -7.18 0.87 -19.51
C PHE A 234 -5.87 1.57 -19.91
N TYR A 235 -4.96 0.87 -20.60
CA TYR A 235 -3.62 1.39 -20.90
C TYR A 235 -3.12 1.17 -22.32
N GLN A 236 -3.81 0.40 -23.17
CA GLN A 236 -3.35 0.10 -24.53
C GLN A 236 -3.09 1.35 -25.39
N ASP A 237 -3.82 2.43 -25.13
CA ASP A 237 -3.68 3.71 -25.84
C ASP A 237 -2.66 4.66 -25.18
N LYS A 238 -1.95 4.23 -24.12
CA LYS A 238 -0.99 5.07 -23.40
C LYS A 238 0.39 4.98 -24.02
N GLU A 239 0.96 6.13 -24.35
CA GLU A 239 2.26 6.21 -25.03
C GLU A 239 3.46 6.00 -24.07
N ASN A 240 3.29 6.41 -22.80
CA ASN A 240 4.35 6.55 -21.80
C ASN A 240 4.31 5.47 -20.71
N ILE A 241 4.13 4.20 -21.11
CA ILE A 241 4.23 3.07 -20.18
C ILE A 241 5.69 2.62 -20.08
N ILE A 242 6.16 2.48 -18.84
CA ILE A 242 7.38 1.79 -18.47
C ILE A 242 6.99 0.54 -17.67
N TRP A 243 7.42 -0.61 -18.14
CA TRP A 243 7.13 -1.88 -17.49
C TRP A 243 8.27 -2.28 -16.55
N PHE A 244 7.95 -2.81 -15.37
CA PHE A 244 8.95 -3.51 -14.56
C PHE A 244 8.71 -5.02 -14.58
N THR A 245 9.79 -5.78 -14.56
CA THR A 245 9.76 -7.26 -14.60
C THR A 245 10.93 -7.85 -13.79
N LEU A 246 10.78 -9.07 -13.31
CA LEU A 246 11.86 -9.88 -12.73
C LEU A 246 12.76 -10.53 -13.80
N ASN A 247 12.44 -10.35 -15.08
CA ASN A 247 13.20 -10.89 -16.21
C ASN A 247 14.15 -9.85 -16.83
N GLU A 248 14.91 -10.27 -17.83
CA GLU A 248 15.74 -9.34 -18.60
C GLU A 248 14.85 -8.30 -19.33
N PRO A 249 15.12 -7.00 -19.17
CA PRO A 249 14.26 -5.95 -19.73
C PRO A 249 14.38 -5.86 -21.26
N SER A 250 13.25 -5.60 -21.92
CA SER A 250 13.17 -5.06 -23.28
C SER A 250 13.19 -3.51 -23.27
N ASP A 251 13.09 -2.87 -24.45
CA ASP A 251 12.90 -1.42 -24.53
C ASP A 251 11.63 -0.98 -23.77
N LYS A 252 11.67 0.19 -23.14
CA LYS A 252 10.63 0.67 -22.19
C LYS A 252 10.39 -0.26 -21.00
N GLN A 253 11.37 -1.10 -20.64
CA GLN A 253 11.31 -1.92 -19.44
C GLN A 253 12.48 -1.67 -18.50
N ILE A 254 12.24 -1.91 -17.22
CA ILE A 254 13.25 -2.10 -16.18
C ILE A 254 13.13 -3.53 -15.66
N GLY A 255 14.26 -4.21 -15.46
CA GLY A 255 14.25 -5.61 -15.05
C GLY A 255 15.56 -6.10 -14.47
N ILE A 256 15.67 -7.42 -14.29
CA ILE A 256 16.86 -8.06 -13.72
C ILE A 256 17.64 -8.74 -14.84
N THR A 257 18.95 -8.48 -14.89
CA THR A 257 19.87 -9.24 -15.74
C THR A 257 20.99 -9.81 -14.89
N GLU A 258 21.34 -11.07 -15.13
CA GLU A 258 22.54 -11.67 -14.53
C GLU A 258 23.76 -11.32 -15.38
N ILE A 259 24.74 -10.66 -14.77
CA ILE A 259 25.95 -10.18 -15.44
C ILE A 259 27.13 -10.61 -14.59
N ASN A 260 27.96 -11.52 -15.13
CA ASN A 260 29.12 -12.11 -14.45
C ASN A 260 28.77 -12.79 -13.11
N GLY A 261 27.57 -13.39 -13.01
CA GLY A 261 27.09 -14.07 -11.79
C GLY A 261 26.39 -13.14 -10.79
N ASP A 262 26.42 -11.83 -11.01
CA ASP A 262 25.70 -10.86 -10.16
C ASP A 262 24.35 -10.50 -10.78
N LYS A 263 23.32 -10.32 -9.95
CA LYS A 263 22.02 -9.80 -10.38
C LYS A 263 22.03 -8.27 -10.40
N TRP A 264 21.72 -7.68 -11.54
CA TRP A 264 21.67 -6.23 -11.73
C TRP A 264 20.27 -5.78 -12.10
N ILE A 265 19.83 -4.66 -11.52
CA ILE A 265 18.72 -3.88 -12.03
C ILE A 265 19.20 -3.14 -13.28
N CYS A 266 18.52 -3.37 -14.40
CA CYS A 266 18.88 -2.86 -15.71
C CYS A 266 17.67 -2.24 -16.42
N THR A 267 17.93 -1.40 -17.41
CA THR A 267 16.94 -0.97 -18.42
C THR A 267 17.55 -1.09 -19.81
N ARG A 268 16.73 -0.96 -20.87
CA ARG A 268 17.24 -0.81 -22.24
C ARG A 268 16.98 0.60 -22.76
N GLU A 269 18.06 1.24 -23.20
CA GLU A 269 18.05 2.56 -23.83
C GLU A 269 18.52 2.39 -25.27
N ASN A 270 17.60 2.56 -26.23
CA ASN A 270 17.86 2.35 -27.67
C ASN A 270 18.49 0.98 -27.96
N GLY A 271 17.91 -0.09 -27.40
CA GLY A 271 18.39 -1.46 -27.54
C GLY A 271 19.65 -1.79 -26.72
N THR A 272 20.30 -0.81 -26.09
CA THR A 272 21.51 -1.03 -25.26
C THR A 272 21.12 -1.30 -23.81
N LEU A 273 21.64 -2.38 -23.23
CA LEU A 273 21.44 -2.70 -21.82
C LEU A 273 22.25 -1.74 -20.93
N VAL A 274 21.56 -1.04 -20.04
CA VAL A 274 22.15 -0.06 -19.10
C VAL A 274 21.99 -0.59 -17.68
N LYS A 275 23.12 -0.79 -16.99
CA LYS A 275 23.19 -1.18 -15.58
C LYS A 275 22.87 0.01 -14.66
N LEU A 276 21.93 -0.19 -13.74
CA LEU A 276 21.45 0.86 -12.85
C LEU A 276 21.93 0.66 -11.41
N LEU A 277 21.72 -0.54 -10.86
CA LEU A 277 22.07 -0.88 -9.48
C LEU A 277 22.35 -2.39 -9.37
N ASN A 278 23.39 -2.77 -8.62
CA ASN A 278 23.61 -4.17 -8.28
C ASN A 278 22.65 -4.57 -7.15
N CYS A 279 21.88 -5.65 -7.31
CA CYS A 279 20.93 -6.10 -6.30
C CYS A 279 21.61 -6.46 -4.97
N ALA A 280 22.88 -6.84 -4.98
CA ALA A 280 23.65 -7.15 -3.77
C ALA A 280 23.98 -5.91 -2.92
N GLU A 281 23.82 -4.69 -3.46
CA GLU A 281 23.99 -3.44 -2.71
C GLU A 281 22.74 -3.06 -1.88
N LEU A 282 21.61 -3.76 -2.06
CA LEU A 282 20.39 -3.53 -1.31
C LEU A 282 20.43 -4.26 0.04
N ASN A 283 20.06 -3.57 1.13
CA ASN A 283 19.94 -4.20 2.45
C ASN A 283 18.63 -4.98 2.64
N VAL A 284 17.68 -4.85 1.71
CA VAL A 284 16.38 -5.51 1.74
C VAL A 284 16.41 -6.86 1.04
N ILE A 285 15.67 -7.84 1.58
CA ILE A 285 15.72 -9.24 1.14
C ILE A 285 14.48 -9.57 0.30
N GLY A 286 14.65 -10.40 -0.74
CA GLY A 286 13.56 -10.99 -1.52
C GLY A 286 13.28 -10.28 -2.85
N GLU A 287 12.83 -11.05 -3.85
CA GLU A 287 12.55 -10.56 -5.22
C GLU A 287 11.51 -9.42 -5.23
N HIS A 288 10.52 -9.44 -4.34
CA HIS A 288 9.52 -8.37 -4.22
C HIS A 288 10.11 -7.03 -3.72
N ASN A 289 11.21 -7.05 -2.96
CA ASN A 289 11.88 -5.82 -2.55
C ASN A 289 12.79 -5.29 -3.66
N ILE A 290 13.33 -6.17 -4.51
CA ILE A 290 14.03 -5.76 -5.73
C ILE A 290 13.06 -5.07 -6.68
N THR A 291 11.84 -5.58 -6.89
CA THR A 291 10.83 -4.90 -7.73
C THR A 291 10.40 -3.57 -7.13
N ASN A 292 10.22 -3.47 -5.81
CA ASN A 292 9.96 -2.19 -5.14
C ASN A 292 11.10 -1.18 -5.39
N ALA A 293 12.37 -1.63 -5.32
CA ALA A 293 13.53 -0.80 -5.61
C ALA A 293 13.59 -0.36 -7.07
N MET A 294 13.25 -1.24 -8.03
CA MET A 294 13.12 -0.87 -9.45
C MET A 294 12.12 0.26 -9.63
N VAL A 295 10.95 0.16 -9.00
CA VAL A 295 9.90 1.17 -9.14
C VAL A 295 10.35 2.49 -8.52
N ALA A 296 10.92 2.48 -7.31
CA ALA A 296 11.45 3.70 -6.67
C ALA A 296 12.57 4.36 -7.51
N LEU A 297 13.47 3.54 -8.06
CA LEU A 297 14.50 3.98 -9.00
C LEU A 297 13.86 4.65 -10.22
N MET A 298 12.80 4.06 -10.77
CA MET A 298 12.18 4.52 -11.99
C MET A 298 11.39 5.81 -11.80
N ILE A 299 10.64 5.93 -10.69
CA ILE A 299 10.02 7.19 -10.25
C ILE A 299 11.07 8.28 -10.13
N SER A 300 12.19 7.98 -9.46
CA SER A 300 13.25 8.96 -9.19
C SER A 300 13.91 9.46 -10.48
N ARG A 301 14.20 8.56 -11.42
CA ARG A 301 14.76 8.92 -12.72
C ARG A 301 13.81 9.77 -13.56
N LEU A 302 12.52 9.43 -13.60
CA LEU A 302 11.51 10.23 -14.30
C LEU A 302 11.35 11.63 -13.68
N SER A 303 11.51 11.71 -12.36
CA SER A 303 11.45 12.97 -11.62
C SER A 303 12.75 13.79 -11.70
N GLY A 304 13.76 13.32 -12.44
CA GLY A 304 15.04 14.03 -12.62
C GLY A 304 15.93 14.04 -11.38
N ILE A 305 15.74 13.12 -10.43
CA ILE A 305 16.59 13.00 -9.25
C ILE A 305 17.97 12.48 -9.67
N ASP A 306 19.03 13.05 -9.08
CA ASP A 306 20.41 12.68 -9.39
C ASP A 306 20.71 11.20 -9.08
N LYS A 307 21.52 10.58 -9.93
CA LYS A 307 21.87 9.16 -9.83
C LYS A 307 22.53 8.80 -8.48
N THR A 308 23.39 9.67 -7.93
CA THR A 308 24.07 9.42 -6.67
C THR A 308 23.11 9.44 -5.49
N ALA A 309 22.13 10.34 -5.51
CA ALA A 309 21.05 10.39 -4.52
C ALA A 309 20.20 9.11 -4.55
N ILE A 310 19.83 8.65 -5.75
CA ILE A 310 19.07 7.41 -5.97
C ILE A 310 19.83 6.20 -5.41
N GLN A 311 21.09 6.05 -5.82
CA GLN A 311 21.91 4.92 -5.38
C GLN A 311 22.06 4.93 -3.86
N THR A 312 22.43 6.07 -3.28
CA THR A 312 22.65 6.20 -1.83
C THR A 312 21.37 5.87 -1.06
N GLY A 313 20.25 6.49 -1.43
CA GLY A 313 18.96 6.28 -0.76
C GLY A 313 18.47 4.82 -0.82
N LEU A 314 18.67 4.13 -1.96
CA LEU A 314 18.28 2.71 -2.07
C LEU A 314 19.22 1.79 -1.29
N THR A 315 20.53 2.04 -1.32
CA THR A 315 21.51 1.19 -0.61
C THR A 315 21.52 1.41 0.91
N GLN A 316 21.04 2.56 1.39
CA GLN A 316 20.90 2.84 2.83
C GLN A 316 19.52 2.46 3.39
N PHE A 317 18.55 2.12 2.54
CA PHE A 317 17.23 1.73 3.01
C PHE A 317 17.25 0.34 3.67
N GLU A 318 16.98 0.29 4.97
CA GLU A 318 17.03 -0.95 5.79
C GLU A 318 15.72 -1.75 5.78
N GLY A 319 14.71 -1.30 5.03
CA GLY A 319 13.37 -1.90 5.06
C GLY A 319 12.43 -1.24 6.06
N LEU A 320 11.25 -1.82 6.21
CA LEU A 320 10.24 -1.38 7.18
C LEU A 320 10.04 -2.45 8.25
N ALA A 321 9.75 -2.02 9.47
CA ALA A 321 9.31 -2.92 10.52
C ALA A 321 8.13 -3.76 10.03
N HIS A 322 8.14 -5.05 10.36
CA HIS A 322 7.07 -6.00 10.03
C HIS A 322 6.84 -6.25 8.53
N ARG A 323 7.80 -5.91 7.65
CA ARG A 323 7.78 -6.18 6.21
C ARG A 323 9.00 -6.99 5.77
N SER A 324 8.86 -8.31 5.78
CA SER A 324 9.98 -9.25 5.55
C SER A 324 11.23 -8.90 6.38
N GLN A 325 11.01 -8.43 7.61
CA GLN A 325 12.06 -7.94 8.50
C GLN A 325 12.81 -9.11 9.12
N LEU A 326 14.12 -9.19 8.93
CA LEU A 326 14.96 -10.14 9.67
C LEU A 326 15.01 -9.73 11.15
N VAL A 327 14.37 -10.50 12.02
CA VAL A 327 14.34 -10.25 13.47
C VAL A 327 15.57 -10.84 14.15
N LYS A 328 15.96 -12.05 13.75
CA LYS A 328 17.02 -12.81 14.40
C LYS A 328 17.61 -13.84 13.45
N ASN A 329 18.93 -13.99 13.49
CA ASN A 329 19.64 -15.12 12.91
C ASN A 329 20.39 -15.84 14.03
N LYS A 330 19.97 -17.06 14.37
CA LYS A 330 20.55 -17.83 15.48
C LYS A 330 20.59 -19.31 15.13
N LEU A 331 21.74 -19.94 15.39
CA LEU A 331 21.99 -21.35 15.02
C LEU A 331 21.75 -21.62 13.52
N GLY A 332 21.97 -20.62 12.67
CA GLY A 332 21.71 -20.70 11.23
C GLY A 332 20.23 -20.71 10.85
N ILE A 333 19.32 -20.40 11.78
CA ILE A 333 17.88 -20.24 11.52
C ILE A 333 17.58 -18.74 11.44
N ARG A 334 16.96 -18.32 10.33
CA ARG A 334 16.53 -16.93 10.11
C ARG A 334 15.07 -16.77 10.49
N TRP A 335 14.75 -15.80 11.33
CA TRP A 335 13.40 -15.48 11.78
C TRP A 335 12.95 -14.18 11.14
N ILE A 336 11.91 -14.25 10.31
CA ILE A 336 11.42 -13.14 9.50
C ILE A 336 10.04 -12.72 9.99
N ASN A 337 9.92 -11.43 10.33
CA ASN A 337 8.65 -10.79 10.68
C ASN A 337 8.06 -10.10 9.45
N ASP A 338 6.99 -10.68 8.94
CA ASP A 338 6.18 -10.12 7.86
C ASP A 338 4.71 -9.92 8.33
N SER A 339 4.52 -9.43 9.56
CA SER A 339 3.18 -9.26 10.13
C SER A 339 2.25 -8.36 9.31
N LYS A 340 2.82 -7.50 8.44
CA LYS A 340 2.07 -6.65 7.51
C LYS A 340 1.45 -7.44 6.34
N ALA A 341 1.80 -8.71 6.14
CA ALA A 341 1.13 -9.59 5.19
C ALA A 341 -0.28 -9.95 5.68
N THR A 342 -1.23 -9.02 5.49
CA THR A 342 -2.62 -9.14 5.94
C THR A 342 -3.58 -9.69 4.89
N ASN A 343 -3.06 -10.09 3.72
CA ASN A 343 -3.79 -10.70 2.61
C ASN A 343 -2.96 -11.83 1.98
N ILE A 344 -3.60 -12.72 1.23
CA ILE A 344 -2.98 -13.89 0.59
C ILE A 344 -1.87 -13.46 -0.36
N GLY A 345 -2.10 -12.43 -1.19
CA GLY A 345 -1.12 -11.95 -2.15
C GLY A 345 0.21 -11.51 -1.52
N ALA A 346 0.18 -10.92 -0.31
CA ALA A 346 1.38 -10.55 0.42
C ALA A 346 2.17 -11.79 0.86
N THR A 347 1.49 -12.77 1.45
CA THR A 347 2.12 -14.03 1.87
C THR A 347 2.64 -14.83 0.67
N SER A 348 1.91 -14.83 -0.44
CA SER A 348 2.35 -15.40 -1.71
C SER A 348 3.66 -14.78 -2.19
N ALA A 349 3.77 -13.45 -2.17
CA ALA A 349 4.98 -12.74 -2.57
C ALA A 349 6.17 -13.01 -1.63
N ALA A 350 5.92 -13.18 -0.33
CA ALA A 350 6.95 -13.55 0.65
C ALA A 350 7.47 -14.97 0.42
N ILE A 351 6.59 -15.94 0.18
CA ILE A 351 6.96 -17.34 -0.13
C ILE A 351 7.77 -17.41 -1.43
N LEU A 352 7.28 -16.79 -2.50
CA LEU A 352 7.95 -16.78 -3.81
C LEU A 352 9.30 -16.07 -3.74
N GLY A 353 9.41 -14.99 -2.97
CA GLY A 353 10.67 -14.27 -2.75
C GLY A 353 11.75 -15.09 -2.05
N LEU A 354 11.36 -16.19 -1.38
CA LEU A 354 12.22 -17.12 -0.66
C LEU A 354 12.15 -18.54 -1.23
N LYS A 355 11.78 -18.69 -2.52
CA LYS A 355 11.60 -19.99 -3.19
C LYS A 355 12.82 -20.93 -3.15
N ASN A 356 14.01 -20.37 -2.95
CA ASN A 356 15.27 -21.12 -2.87
C ASN A 356 15.65 -21.52 -1.44
N ASP A 357 14.86 -21.13 -0.44
CA ASP A 357 15.08 -21.40 0.98
C ASP A 357 14.05 -22.39 1.52
N THR A 358 14.40 -23.16 2.55
CA THR A 358 13.44 -24.03 3.27
C THR A 358 12.67 -23.23 4.30
N LEU A 359 11.33 -23.25 4.22
CA LEU A 359 10.44 -22.39 4.98
C LEU A 359 9.61 -23.16 6.01
N ILE A 360 9.51 -22.59 7.21
CA ILE A 360 8.43 -22.86 8.18
C ILE A 360 7.55 -21.61 8.20
N LEU A 361 6.32 -21.72 7.72
CA LEU A 361 5.39 -20.61 7.60
C LEU A 361 4.46 -20.55 8.81
N ILE A 362 4.39 -19.42 9.49
CA ILE A 362 3.36 -19.14 10.50
C ILE A 362 2.32 -18.22 9.87
N MET A 363 1.05 -18.65 9.83
CA MET A 363 -0.03 -17.89 9.22
C MET A 363 -1.38 -18.02 9.94
N GLY A 364 -2.29 -17.06 9.74
CA GLY A 364 -3.62 -17.05 10.32
C GLY A 364 -4.01 -15.74 11.03
N GLY A 365 -5.24 -15.69 11.53
CA GLY A 365 -5.94 -14.48 11.99
C GLY A 365 -7.32 -14.37 11.34
N GLN A 366 -7.78 -13.14 11.06
CA GLN A 366 -9.04 -12.88 10.37
C GLN A 366 -8.89 -12.78 8.83
N SER A 367 -9.51 -13.69 8.09
CA SER A 367 -9.35 -13.91 6.64
C SER A 367 -9.97 -12.83 5.74
N LYS A 368 -10.94 -12.05 6.23
CA LYS A 368 -11.73 -11.09 5.42
C LYS A 368 -12.39 -11.71 4.18
N GLY A 369 -12.74 -12.99 4.23
CA GLY A 369 -13.45 -13.66 3.13
C GLY A 369 -12.60 -14.06 1.91
N GLN A 370 -11.27 -13.94 1.99
CA GLN A 370 -10.36 -14.38 0.92
C GLN A 370 -10.42 -15.90 0.68
N ASP A 371 -10.10 -16.33 -0.55
CA ASP A 371 -10.00 -17.76 -0.91
C ASP A 371 -8.58 -18.32 -0.70
N PHE A 372 -8.39 -19.08 0.38
CA PHE A 372 -7.11 -19.71 0.73
C PHE A 372 -6.75 -20.90 -0.17
N SER A 373 -7.66 -21.37 -1.01
CA SER A 373 -7.36 -22.45 -1.97
C SER A 373 -6.25 -22.07 -2.95
N VAL A 374 -6.08 -20.76 -3.21
CA VAL A 374 -5.04 -20.20 -4.08
C VAL A 374 -3.63 -20.49 -3.56
N LEU A 375 -3.43 -20.65 -2.25
CA LEU A 375 -2.11 -20.98 -1.71
C LEU A 375 -1.65 -22.40 -2.11
N ASN A 376 -2.57 -23.30 -2.49
CA ASN A 376 -2.22 -24.67 -2.87
C ASN A 376 -1.33 -24.78 -4.11
N SER A 377 -1.34 -23.78 -4.99
CA SER A 377 -0.44 -23.71 -6.16
C SER A 377 0.90 -23.03 -5.83
N LEU A 378 0.97 -22.33 -4.70
CA LEU A 378 2.10 -21.48 -4.31
C LEU A 378 2.96 -22.08 -3.21
N ILE A 379 2.39 -22.97 -2.40
CA ILE A 379 3.12 -23.77 -1.41
C ILE A 379 3.97 -24.77 -2.20
N THR A 380 5.19 -24.36 -2.50
CA THR A 380 6.16 -25.20 -3.20
C THR A 380 6.77 -26.21 -2.22
N PRO A 381 7.51 -27.23 -2.71
CA PRO A 381 8.22 -28.19 -1.86
C PRO A 381 9.18 -27.54 -0.85
N ASN A 382 9.54 -26.27 -1.04
CA ASN A 382 10.37 -25.52 -0.12
C ASN A 382 9.67 -25.18 1.22
N VAL A 383 8.32 -25.22 1.29
CA VAL A 383 7.57 -25.03 2.53
C VAL A 383 7.47 -26.35 3.29
N LYS A 384 8.33 -26.50 4.31
CA LYS A 384 8.48 -27.71 5.14
C LYS A 384 7.31 -27.92 6.11
N LEU A 385 6.75 -26.84 6.64
CA LEU A 385 5.69 -26.86 7.65
C LEU A 385 4.89 -25.55 7.62
N ILE A 386 3.57 -25.65 7.75
CA ILE A 386 2.68 -24.52 7.99
C ILE A 386 2.10 -24.60 9.40
N ILE A 387 2.13 -23.50 10.14
CA ILE A 387 1.59 -23.37 11.50
C ILE A 387 0.46 -22.36 11.45
N LEU A 388 -0.76 -22.84 11.65
CA LEU A 388 -2.00 -22.08 11.58
C LEU A 388 -2.40 -21.59 12.98
N PHE A 389 -2.86 -20.35 13.11
CA PHE A 389 -3.35 -19.80 14.38
C PHE A 389 -4.45 -18.73 14.17
N GLY A 390 -5.15 -18.35 15.24
CA GLY A 390 -6.19 -17.31 15.19
C GLY A 390 -7.57 -17.76 14.72
N GLU A 391 -8.49 -16.81 14.58
CA GLU A 391 -9.93 -17.04 14.36
C GLU A 391 -10.21 -18.01 13.19
N ASP A 392 -9.60 -17.77 12.02
CA ASP A 392 -9.86 -18.56 10.82
C ASP A 392 -8.89 -19.75 10.64
N ALA A 393 -8.12 -20.16 11.66
CA ALA A 393 -7.13 -21.25 11.53
C ALA A 393 -7.73 -22.55 10.96
N GLN A 394 -8.90 -22.96 11.45
CA GLN A 394 -9.57 -24.18 10.99
C GLN A 394 -10.15 -24.03 9.58
N LYS A 395 -10.65 -22.84 9.24
CA LYS A 395 -11.15 -22.54 7.89
C LYS A 395 -10.01 -22.63 6.87
N ILE A 396 -8.85 -22.04 7.19
CA ILE A 396 -7.64 -22.11 6.36
C ILE A 396 -7.18 -23.56 6.25
N ASN A 397 -7.16 -24.30 7.36
CA ASN A 397 -6.77 -25.71 7.40
C ASN A 397 -7.58 -26.57 6.41
N GLY A 398 -8.89 -26.33 6.30
CA GLY A 398 -9.77 -27.04 5.38
C GLY A 398 -9.64 -26.63 3.90
N ALA A 399 -9.04 -25.47 3.61
CA ALA A 399 -8.81 -24.99 2.24
C ALA A 399 -7.49 -25.50 1.63
N LEU A 400 -6.56 -25.97 2.47
CA LEU A 400 -5.25 -26.49 2.03
C LEU A 400 -5.31 -27.98 1.70
N LYS A 401 -4.56 -28.39 0.67
CA LYS A 401 -4.42 -29.80 0.27
C LYS A 401 -3.80 -30.65 1.38
N ASP A 402 -4.24 -31.89 1.49
CA ASP A 402 -3.83 -32.81 2.56
C ASP A 402 -2.33 -33.12 2.61
N GLU A 403 -1.65 -33.07 1.46
CA GLU A 403 -0.21 -33.30 1.33
C GLU A 403 0.66 -32.24 2.01
N ILE A 404 0.10 -31.07 2.32
CA ILE A 404 0.82 -29.97 2.97
C ILE A 404 0.90 -30.24 4.48
N ASN A 405 2.12 -30.47 4.97
CA ASN A 405 2.37 -30.65 6.39
C ASN A 405 1.98 -29.40 7.18
N ARG A 406 1.04 -29.54 8.12
CA ARG A 406 0.46 -28.42 8.85
C ARG A 406 0.08 -28.76 10.28
N LEU A 407 0.24 -27.79 11.17
CA LEU A 407 -0.13 -27.85 12.59
C LEU A 407 -1.00 -26.64 12.93
N VAL A 408 -1.86 -26.78 13.93
CA VAL A 408 -2.67 -25.68 14.46
C VAL A 408 -2.16 -25.32 15.86
N ALA A 409 -1.98 -24.03 16.11
CA ALA A 409 -1.56 -23.47 17.38
C ALA A 409 -2.68 -22.63 18.00
N ASP A 410 -2.76 -22.62 19.32
CA ASP A 410 -3.82 -21.89 20.05
C ASP A 410 -3.62 -20.37 19.98
N ASN A 411 -2.37 -19.92 19.91
CA ASN A 411 -1.99 -18.51 19.90
C ASN A 411 -0.60 -18.32 19.26
N LEU A 412 -0.17 -17.06 19.13
CA LEU A 412 1.11 -16.71 18.50
C LEU A 412 2.34 -17.27 19.26
N GLU A 413 2.31 -17.30 20.59
CA GLU A 413 3.39 -17.86 21.42
C GLU A 413 3.57 -19.36 21.17
N SER A 414 2.47 -20.11 21.14
CA SER A 414 2.45 -21.53 20.80
C SER A 414 2.93 -21.75 19.36
N ALA A 415 2.53 -20.90 18.41
CA ALA A 415 2.98 -21.00 17.03
C ALA A 415 4.51 -20.80 16.89
N VAL A 416 5.08 -19.81 17.58
CA VAL A 416 6.54 -19.57 17.62
C VAL A 416 7.27 -20.75 18.27
N SER A 417 6.70 -21.33 19.34
CA SER A 417 7.26 -22.50 20.02
C SER A 417 7.27 -23.74 19.13
N ILE A 418 6.18 -24.00 18.38
CA ILE A 418 6.11 -25.08 17.40
C ILE A 418 7.14 -24.86 16.29
N ALA A 419 7.27 -23.64 15.78
CA ALA A 419 8.27 -23.32 14.75
C ALA A 419 9.69 -23.60 15.26
N LYS A 420 10.01 -23.16 16.48
CA LYS A 420 11.31 -23.40 17.11
C LYS A 420 11.66 -24.89 17.17
N ASN A 421 10.70 -25.72 17.57
CA ASN A 421 10.93 -27.15 17.75
C ASN A 421 11.06 -27.93 16.43
N ASN A 422 10.61 -27.35 15.30
CA ASN A 422 10.67 -27.97 13.98
C ASN A 422 11.76 -27.38 13.07
N ALA A 423 12.33 -26.22 13.43
CA ALA A 423 13.36 -25.54 12.65
C ALA A 423 14.73 -26.21 12.82
N THR A 424 15.46 -26.33 11.71
CA THR A 424 16.83 -26.84 11.64
C THR A 424 17.76 -25.82 10.98
N THR A 425 19.07 -25.96 11.18
CA THR A 425 20.08 -25.08 10.56
C THR A 425 19.84 -24.93 9.05
N GLY A 426 19.77 -23.69 8.57
CA GLY A 426 19.47 -23.36 7.18
C GLY A 426 18.02 -22.95 6.92
N ASP A 427 17.09 -23.35 7.80
CA ASP A 427 15.67 -23.01 7.67
C ASP A 427 15.40 -21.51 7.89
N ILE A 428 14.31 -21.03 7.30
CA ILE A 428 13.70 -19.74 7.60
C ILE A 428 12.37 -19.99 8.30
N VAL A 429 12.16 -19.35 9.45
CA VAL A 429 10.83 -19.19 10.03
C VAL A 429 10.23 -17.88 9.52
N LEU A 430 9.24 -17.99 8.66
CA LEU A 430 8.54 -16.86 8.04
C LEU A 430 7.21 -16.63 8.75
N PHE A 431 7.08 -15.51 9.47
CA PHE A 431 5.80 -15.06 9.99
C PHE A 431 5.09 -14.16 8.97
N SER A 432 4.21 -14.77 8.16
CA SER A 432 3.48 -14.09 7.08
C SER A 432 2.00 -14.46 7.15
N PRO A 433 1.18 -13.71 7.92
CA PRO A 433 -0.14 -14.14 8.38
C PRO A 433 -1.20 -14.43 7.31
N ALA A 434 -1.13 -13.79 6.15
CA ALA A 434 -2.20 -13.74 5.12
C ALA A 434 -3.56 -13.20 5.61
N CYS A 435 -3.64 -12.79 6.88
CA CYS A 435 -4.87 -12.40 7.58
C CYS A 435 -4.68 -11.08 8.33
N ALA A 436 -5.77 -10.36 8.53
CA ALA A 436 -5.82 -9.25 9.47
C ALA A 436 -5.66 -9.73 10.91
N SER A 437 -5.33 -8.81 11.82
CA SER A 437 -4.90 -9.12 13.19
C SER A 437 -5.97 -8.85 14.25
N PHE A 438 -7.13 -8.29 13.87
CA PHE A 438 -8.09 -7.70 14.80
C PHE A 438 -8.81 -8.70 15.71
N ASP A 439 -8.67 -9.99 15.43
CA ASP A 439 -9.18 -11.08 16.26
C ASP A 439 -8.39 -11.24 17.58
N MET A 440 -7.10 -10.95 17.57
CA MET A 440 -6.21 -11.13 18.73
C MET A 440 -5.38 -9.89 19.08
N PHE A 441 -5.28 -8.89 18.20
CA PHE A 441 -4.38 -7.75 18.34
C PHE A 441 -5.02 -6.44 17.87
N ASN A 442 -4.62 -5.33 18.48
CA ASN A 442 -5.07 -3.99 18.10
C ASN A 442 -4.83 -3.64 16.62
N ASN A 443 -3.70 -4.07 16.05
CA ASN A 443 -3.29 -3.86 14.66
C ASN A 443 -2.12 -4.79 14.31
N PHE A 444 -1.65 -4.73 13.07
CA PHE A 444 -0.57 -5.60 12.61
C PHE A 444 0.78 -5.23 13.26
N GLU A 445 0.98 -3.98 13.64
CA GLU A 445 2.17 -3.51 14.35
C GLU A 445 2.26 -4.17 15.73
N HIS A 446 1.17 -4.19 16.50
CA HIS A 446 1.08 -4.86 17.80
C HIS A 446 1.40 -6.36 17.65
N ARG A 447 0.79 -7.03 16.66
CA ARG A 447 1.07 -8.43 16.34
C ARG A 447 2.54 -8.66 15.95
N GLY A 448 3.12 -7.78 15.16
CA GLY A 448 4.50 -7.86 14.72
C GLY A 448 5.51 -7.60 15.84
N VAL A 449 5.22 -6.68 16.75
CA VAL A 449 6.03 -6.43 17.97
C VAL A 449 6.00 -7.67 18.85
N GLU A 450 4.83 -8.27 19.06
CA GLU A 450 4.70 -9.48 19.87
C GLU A 450 5.52 -10.65 19.31
N TYR A 451 5.41 -10.92 18.00
CA TYR A 451 6.26 -11.90 17.32
C TYR A 451 7.76 -11.60 17.53
N THR A 452 8.15 -10.34 17.40
CA THR A 452 9.55 -9.91 17.55
C THR A 452 10.08 -10.19 18.96
N ASN A 453 9.26 -9.93 19.99
CA ASN A 453 9.61 -10.19 21.38
C ASN A 453 9.79 -11.69 21.62
N LEU A 454 8.79 -12.50 21.23
CA LEU A 454 8.83 -13.95 21.34
C LEU A 454 10.08 -14.56 20.67
N VAL A 455 10.45 -14.08 19.49
CA VAL A 455 11.65 -14.53 18.76
C VAL A 455 12.95 -14.10 19.44
N ARG A 456 13.00 -12.88 20.00
CA ARG A 456 14.18 -12.39 20.73
C ARG A 456 14.50 -13.23 21.96
N ASP A 457 13.49 -13.80 22.60
CA ASP A 457 13.64 -14.66 23.78
C ASP A 457 14.07 -16.10 23.45
N ILE A 458 14.18 -16.46 22.17
CA ILE A 458 14.65 -17.78 21.74
C ILE A 458 16.13 -17.98 22.09
N ASN A 459 16.37 -18.77 23.14
CA ASN A 459 17.69 -19.32 23.47
C ASN A 459 18.13 -20.39 22.47
#